data_AF-A0A520P166-F1
#
_entry.id   AF-A0A520P166-F1
#
_cell.length_a   1.000
_cell.length_b   1.000
_cell.length_c   1.000
_cell.angle_alpha   90.00
_cell.angle_beta   90.00
_cell.angle_gamma   90.00
#
_symmetry.space_group_name_H-M   'P 1'
#
loop_
_entity.id
_entity.type
_entity.pdbx_description
1 polymer ?
#
loop_
_entity_poly.entity_id
_entity_poly.type
_entity_poly.pdbx_seq_one_letter_code
_entity_poly.pdbx_strand_id
1 'polypeptide(L)'
;SYIAPEMRALNDAAKAAGVALVNEVGLDPGIDHLMAHHLIEEYRASSACDGENALSFKSYCGGIPKIANPFRYKFSWSPLGVLKALRSPSKSIRDFAEYDVARPWDAISSYTAPLPVPESFEVYPNRDSLPFMAQYHFDPRWKVKEFVRGTLRLNGWTEAWADVFAEIETLSGEAGEARLKEMSDQFWSENAYDEGEPDRVVLCVSLKAEHGEETVWHKTYVMDAWGDAQSTAMARLVSYPVSYAIHAVLGGQIDAGVHAAPSAADLVSGWLGDIQKLAQHLEVVDHTRA
;
A
#
# COMPACT_ATOMS: atom_id res chain seq x y z
N SER A 1 5.45 8.01 6.76
CA SER A 1 6.70 8.09 5.97
C SER A 1 7.47 6.79 6.06
N TYR A 2 8.18 6.40 4.99
CA TYR A 2 9.03 5.21 4.96
C TYR A 2 10.30 5.36 5.82
N ILE A 3 10.86 4.24 6.29
CA ILE A 3 12.16 4.16 6.96
C ILE A 3 13.27 4.18 5.90
N ALA A 4 13.80 5.37 5.64
CA ALA A 4 14.97 5.55 4.78
C ALA A 4 16.25 4.94 5.42
N PRO A 5 17.31 4.65 4.63
CA PRO A 5 18.56 4.11 5.16
C PRO A 5 19.16 4.95 6.31
N GLU A 6 19.09 6.28 6.20
CA GLU A 6 19.56 7.22 7.21
C GLU A 6 18.76 7.11 8.51
N MET A 7 17.45 6.87 8.39
CA MET A 7 16.58 6.64 9.55
C MET A 7 16.92 5.30 10.22
N ARG A 8 17.11 4.24 9.43
CA ARG A 8 17.48 2.91 9.95
C ARG A 8 18.81 2.93 10.69
N ALA A 9 19.77 3.72 10.22
CA ALA A 9 21.08 3.86 10.86
C ALA A 9 21.02 4.45 12.28
N LEU A 10 19.91 5.10 12.66
CA LEU A 10 19.72 5.67 14.00
C LEU A 10 19.23 4.65 15.05
N ASN A 11 18.97 3.40 14.66
CA ASN A 11 18.40 2.40 15.55
C ASN A 11 19.18 2.19 16.86
N ASP A 12 20.50 2.00 16.79
CA ASP A 12 21.31 1.72 17.98
C ASP A 12 21.46 2.97 18.86
N ALA A 13 21.50 4.16 18.25
CA ALA A 13 21.49 5.42 18.98
C ALA A 13 20.16 5.66 19.69
N ALA A 14 19.03 5.36 19.05
CA ALA A 14 17.70 5.46 19.64
C ALA A 14 17.55 4.49 20.82
N LYS A 15 18.02 3.24 20.67
CA LYS A 15 18.09 2.25 21.76
C LYS A 15 18.93 2.74 22.94
N ALA A 16 20.12 3.25 22.69
CA ALA A 16 21.01 3.77 23.73
C ALA A 16 20.42 4.99 24.45
N ALA A 17 19.65 5.82 23.75
CA ALA A 17 18.97 6.97 24.32
C ALA A 17 17.61 6.62 24.99
N GLY A 18 17.14 5.38 24.87
CA GLY A 18 15.85 4.96 25.41
C GLY A 18 14.65 5.61 24.73
N VAL A 19 14.75 5.95 23.43
CA VAL A 19 13.68 6.59 22.66
C VAL A 19 13.19 5.70 21.51
N ALA A 20 11.90 5.80 21.19
CA ALA A 20 11.28 5.13 20.05
C ALA A 20 11.10 6.12 18.89
N LEU A 21 11.56 5.74 17.70
CA LEU A 21 11.39 6.46 16.45
C LEU A 21 10.44 5.65 15.56
N VAL A 22 9.15 6.04 15.56
CA VAL A 22 8.10 5.28 14.89
C VAL A 22 7.75 5.91 13.54
N ASN A 23 7.92 5.13 12.49
CA ASN A 23 7.65 5.46 11.10
C ASN A 23 6.56 4.52 10.56
N GLU A 24 6.16 4.66 9.29
CA GLU A 24 5.31 3.68 8.60
C GLU A 24 4.03 3.29 9.36
N VAL A 25 3.37 4.27 9.99
CA VAL A 25 2.12 4.11 10.78
C VAL A 25 1.02 5.02 10.23
N GLY A 26 0.89 5.13 8.91
CA GLY A 26 -0.21 5.82 8.23
C GLY A 26 -1.14 4.83 7.54
N LEU A 27 -1.51 5.12 6.28
CA LEU A 27 -2.29 4.22 5.43
C LEU A 27 -1.40 3.21 4.68
N ASP A 28 -0.57 3.73 3.79
CA ASP A 28 0.43 3.00 3.00
C ASP A 28 1.65 3.92 2.86
N PRO A 29 2.68 3.76 3.71
CA PRO A 29 2.90 2.64 4.63
C PRO A 29 2.19 2.80 6.00
N GLY A 30 1.56 1.74 6.48
CA GLY A 30 0.95 1.60 7.81
C GLY A 30 -0.10 0.51 7.92
N ILE A 31 -1.37 0.83 7.62
CA ILE A 31 -2.47 -0.15 7.64
C ILE A 31 -2.14 -1.37 6.77
N ASP A 32 -1.50 -1.16 5.62
CA ASP A 32 -1.06 -2.25 4.73
C ASP A 32 -0.10 -3.23 5.43
N HIS A 33 0.80 -2.74 6.28
CA HIS A 33 1.71 -3.59 7.07
C HIS A 33 0.95 -4.40 8.11
N LEU A 34 -0.04 -3.80 8.80
CA LEU A 34 -0.86 -4.52 9.77
C LEU A 34 -1.63 -5.67 9.11
N MET A 35 -2.23 -5.41 7.94
CA MET A 35 -2.92 -6.44 7.14
C MET A 35 -1.96 -7.53 6.68
N ALA A 36 -0.75 -7.16 6.23
CA ALA A 36 0.28 -8.11 5.81
C ALA A 36 0.71 -9.02 6.97
N HIS A 37 1.06 -8.43 8.13
CA HIS A 37 1.44 -9.18 9.33
C HIS A 37 0.34 -10.13 9.78
N HIS A 38 -0.92 -9.67 9.79
CA HIS A 38 -2.05 -10.52 10.13
C HIS A 38 -2.14 -11.75 9.23
N LEU A 39 -2.15 -11.56 7.90
CA LEU A 39 -2.29 -12.67 6.95
C LEU A 39 -1.12 -13.65 7.00
N ILE A 40 0.09 -13.15 7.21
CA ILE A 40 1.30 -13.99 7.25
C ILE A 40 1.35 -14.82 8.53
N GLU A 41 1.05 -14.22 9.69
CA GLU A 41 0.97 -14.98 10.95
C GLU A 41 -0.20 -15.98 10.92
N GLU A 42 -1.33 -15.60 10.33
CA GLU A 42 -2.46 -16.53 10.17
C GLU A 42 -2.11 -17.70 9.26
N TYR A 43 -1.46 -17.45 8.11
CA TYR A 43 -0.98 -18.51 7.23
C TYR A 43 0.02 -19.40 7.96
N ARG A 44 1.01 -18.81 8.65
CA ARG A 44 2.06 -19.54 9.39
C ARG A 44 1.48 -20.44 10.47
N ALA A 45 0.41 -20.00 11.15
CA ALA A 45 -0.29 -20.78 12.18
C ALA A 45 -1.26 -21.82 11.60
N SER A 46 -1.58 -21.77 10.30
CA SER A 46 -2.52 -22.68 9.66
C SER A 46 -1.91 -24.05 9.37
N SER A 47 -2.76 -25.09 9.32
CA SER A 47 -2.35 -26.42 8.88
C SER A 47 -1.99 -26.50 7.39
N ALA A 48 -2.27 -25.45 6.61
CA ALA A 48 -1.89 -25.33 5.21
C ALA A 48 -0.49 -24.74 5.02
N CYS A 49 0.19 -24.31 6.09
CA CYS A 49 1.56 -23.82 6.01
C CYS A 49 2.53 -24.96 5.67
N ASP A 50 3.12 -24.90 4.48
CA ASP A 50 4.08 -25.89 3.99
C ASP A 50 5.14 -25.18 3.12
N GLY A 51 6.40 -25.57 3.27
CA GLY A 51 7.53 -24.98 2.54
C GLY A 51 7.53 -25.32 1.04
N GLU A 52 6.81 -26.37 0.65
CA GLU A 52 6.64 -26.75 -0.76
C GLU A 52 5.62 -25.90 -1.49
N ASN A 53 4.76 -25.16 -0.77
CA ASN A 53 3.76 -24.29 -1.37
C ASN A 53 4.39 -23.08 -2.05
N ALA A 54 3.82 -22.72 -3.19
CA ALA A 54 4.10 -21.49 -3.89
C ALA A 54 3.23 -20.36 -3.33
N LEU A 55 3.86 -19.30 -2.82
CA LEU A 55 3.18 -18.14 -2.24
C LEU A 55 3.06 -17.00 -3.24
N SER A 56 1.88 -16.39 -3.30
CA SER A 56 1.63 -15.14 -4.02
C SER A 56 1.12 -14.08 -3.04
N PHE A 57 1.86 -12.99 -2.90
CA PHE A 57 1.51 -11.85 -2.05
C PHE A 57 1.28 -10.60 -2.90
N LYS A 58 0.13 -9.94 -2.71
CA LYS A 58 -0.26 -8.71 -3.40
C LYS A 58 -0.75 -7.68 -2.41
N SER A 59 -0.21 -6.46 -2.47
CA SER A 59 -0.69 -5.32 -1.68
C SER A 59 -0.94 -4.14 -2.60
N TYR A 60 -2.20 -3.81 -2.84
CA TYR A 60 -2.61 -2.70 -3.70
C TYR A 60 -3.38 -1.66 -2.93
N CYS A 61 -2.92 -0.41 -2.97
CA CYS A 61 -3.57 0.72 -2.32
C CYS A 61 -3.85 1.85 -3.31
N GLY A 62 -4.99 2.53 -3.18
CA GLY A 62 -5.32 3.69 -3.98
C GLY A 62 -6.20 4.67 -3.20
N GLY A 63 -5.70 5.90 -3.05
CA GLY A 63 -6.54 7.08 -2.84
C GLY A 63 -7.07 7.55 -4.19
N ILE A 64 -8.37 7.47 -4.40
CA ILE A 64 -9.07 7.70 -5.65
C ILE A 64 -10.30 8.60 -5.41
N PRO A 65 -10.80 9.32 -6.42
CA PRO A 65 -12.03 10.08 -6.25
C PRO A 65 -13.22 9.11 -6.08
N LYS A 66 -14.12 9.39 -5.13
CA LYS A 66 -15.35 8.60 -4.97
C LYS A 66 -16.27 8.76 -6.17
N ILE A 67 -16.25 9.95 -6.78
CA ILE A 67 -16.97 10.30 -8.00
C ILE A 67 -15.93 10.52 -9.10
N ALA A 68 -15.93 9.68 -10.12
CA ALA A 68 -14.91 9.77 -11.18
C ALA A 68 -15.04 11.05 -12.01
N ASN A 69 -13.91 11.72 -12.26
CA ASN A 69 -13.75 12.77 -13.27
C ASN A 69 -13.11 12.20 -14.56
N PRO A 70 -13.07 12.96 -15.67
CA PRO A 70 -12.41 12.51 -16.90
C PRO A 70 -10.94 12.14 -16.71
N PHE A 71 -10.24 12.78 -15.77
CA PHE A 71 -8.85 12.49 -15.44
C PHE A 71 -8.66 11.21 -14.59
N ARG A 72 -9.76 10.58 -14.16
CA ARG A 72 -9.80 9.36 -13.33
C ARG A 72 -8.98 9.46 -12.03
N TYR A 73 -8.68 10.68 -11.60
CA TYR A 73 -7.86 10.98 -10.43
C TYR A 73 -8.14 12.40 -9.94
N LYS A 74 -8.10 12.60 -8.63
CA LYS A 74 -8.13 13.91 -7.99
C LYS A 74 -7.04 14.01 -6.94
N PHE A 75 -6.50 15.22 -6.75
CA PHE A 75 -5.37 15.48 -5.88
C PHE A 75 -5.82 16.10 -4.55
N SER A 76 -5.38 15.52 -3.44
CA SER A 76 -5.55 16.06 -2.08
C SER A 76 -4.26 16.66 -1.50
N TRP A 77 -3.16 16.56 -2.25
CA TRP A 77 -1.84 17.11 -1.96
C TRP A 77 -1.09 17.36 -3.28
N SER A 78 0.10 17.98 -3.22
CA SER A 78 0.86 18.37 -4.41
C SER A 78 1.02 17.24 -5.44
N PRO A 79 0.54 17.39 -6.69
CA PRO A 79 0.66 16.37 -7.74
C PRO A 79 2.10 15.96 -8.06
N LEU A 80 3.07 16.82 -7.78
CA LEU A 80 4.48 16.61 -8.09
C LEU A 80 5.00 15.27 -7.56
N GLY A 81 4.60 14.84 -6.36
CA GLY A 81 5.05 13.56 -5.83
C GLY A 81 4.47 12.36 -6.60
N VAL A 82 3.25 12.47 -7.11
CA VAL A 82 2.65 11.45 -8.00
C VAL A 82 3.42 11.39 -9.32
N LEU A 83 3.71 12.54 -9.93
CA LEU A 83 4.45 12.60 -11.20
C LEU A 83 5.89 12.09 -11.05
N LYS A 84 6.55 12.37 -9.92
CA LYS A 84 7.88 11.82 -9.62
C LYS A 84 7.86 10.32 -9.37
N ALA A 85 6.82 9.82 -8.69
CA ALA A 85 6.66 8.38 -8.47
C ALA A 85 6.50 7.64 -9.80
N LEU A 86 5.85 8.24 -10.81
CA LEU A 86 5.72 7.69 -12.15
C LEU A 86 7.04 7.57 -12.94
N ARG A 87 8.12 8.22 -12.48
CA ARG A 87 9.48 8.06 -13.07
C ARG A 87 10.34 7.06 -12.33
N SER A 88 9.85 6.51 -11.22
CA SER A 88 10.62 5.61 -10.37
C SER A 88 10.44 4.16 -10.87
N PRO A 89 11.53 3.41 -11.09
CA PRO A 89 11.42 2.00 -11.41
C PRO A 89 10.83 1.23 -10.23
N SER A 90 10.28 0.05 -10.52
CA SER A 90 9.80 -0.87 -9.48
C SER A 90 10.46 -2.23 -9.59
N LYS A 91 10.57 -2.90 -8.43
CA LYS A 91 11.06 -4.27 -8.30
C LYS A 91 10.05 -5.11 -7.53
N SER A 92 9.81 -6.31 -8.02
CA SER A 92 8.84 -7.26 -7.46
C SER A 92 9.29 -8.69 -7.77
N ILE A 93 8.55 -9.69 -7.30
CA ILE A 93 8.71 -11.08 -7.75
C ILE A 93 7.52 -11.42 -8.64
N ARG A 94 7.78 -12.03 -9.79
CA ARG A 94 6.78 -12.63 -10.68
C ARG A 94 7.32 -13.93 -11.24
N ASP A 95 6.51 -14.98 -11.23
CA ASP A 95 6.89 -16.32 -11.67
C ASP A 95 8.21 -16.80 -11.08
N PHE A 96 8.37 -16.64 -9.76
CA PHE A 96 9.55 -17.03 -8.97
C PHE A 96 10.86 -16.27 -9.29
N ALA A 97 10.79 -15.23 -10.12
CA ALA A 97 11.95 -14.43 -10.50
C ALA A 97 11.75 -12.95 -10.17
N GLU A 98 12.86 -12.21 -10.02
CA GLU A 98 12.81 -10.75 -9.94
C GLU A 98 12.18 -10.19 -11.22
N TYR A 99 11.21 -9.29 -11.03
CA TYR A 99 10.53 -8.58 -12.07
C TYR A 99 10.76 -7.08 -11.91
N ASP A 100 11.68 -6.59 -12.73
CA ASP A 100 12.07 -5.19 -12.81
C ASP A 100 11.22 -4.49 -13.88
N VAL A 101 10.64 -3.35 -13.51
CA VAL A 101 9.83 -2.52 -14.40
C VAL A 101 10.43 -1.13 -14.43
N ALA A 102 10.80 -0.67 -15.63
CA ALA A 102 11.45 0.61 -15.79
C ALA A 102 10.51 1.77 -15.45
N ARG A 103 9.25 1.68 -15.89
CA ARG A 103 8.22 2.68 -15.63
C ARG A 103 6.89 2.04 -15.27
N PRO A 104 6.12 2.61 -14.32
CA PRO A 104 4.86 2.05 -13.87
C PRO A 104 3.87 1.65 -14.97
N TRP A 105 3.80 2.42 -16.06
CA TRP A 105 2.88 2.14 -17.16
C TRP A 105 3.27 0.95 -18.05
N ASP A 106 4.51 0.45 -17.95
CA ASP A 106 4.93 -0.75 -18.67
C ASP A 106 4.38 -2.06 -18.05
N ALA A 107 3.75 -1.96 -16.87
CA ALA A 107 3.25 -3.11 -16.11
C ALA A 107 1.84 -2.90 -15.56
N ILE A 108 1.02 -2.07 -16.22
CA ILE A 108 -0.38 -1.91 -15.84
C ILE A 108 -1.14 -3.21 -16.13
N SER A 109 -1.89 -3.67 -15.14
CA SER A 109 -2.77 -4.83 -15.23
C SER A 109 -4.09 -4.54 -14.52
N SER A 110 -5.03 -5.49 -14.54
CA SER A 110 -6.29 -5.36 -13.82
C SER A 110 -6.31 -6.17 -12.53
N TYR A 111 -6.94 -5.63 -11.50
CA TYR A 111 -7.22 -6.32 -10.25
C TYR A 111 -8.68 -6.10 -9.85
N THR A 112 -9.40 -7.20 -9.61
CA THR A 112 -10.76 -7.15 -9.06
C THR A 112 -10.67 -7.25 -7.54
N ALA A 113 -10.94 -6.14 -6.85
CA ALA A 113 -11.02 -6.11 -5.40
C ALA A 113 -12.26 -6.90 -4.94
N PRO A 114 -12.13 -7.82 -3.97
CA PRO A 114 -13.24 -8.62 -3.46
C PRO A 114 -14.06 -7.79 -2.46
N LEU A 115 -14.55 -6.64 -2.90
CA LEU A 115 -15.49 -5.80 -2.16
C LEU A 115 -16.89 -6.46 -2.10
N PRO A 116 -17.79 -6.00 -1.22
CA PRO A 116 -19.17 -6.52 -1.16
C PRO A 116 -19.87 -6.52 -2.52
N VAL A 117 -19.56 -5.50 -3.33
CA VAL A 117 -19.78 -5.53 -4.77
C VAL A 117 -18.41 -5.54 -5.43
N PRO A 118 -17.98 -6.64 -6.06
CA PRO A 118 -16.66 -6.72 -6.69
C PRO A 118 -16.44 -5.58 -7.69
N GLU A 119 -15.28 -4.94 -7.59
CA GLU A 119 -14.92 -3.79 -8.42
C GLU A 119 -13.54 -4.01 -9.02
N SER A 120 -13.42 -3.76 -10.32
CA SER A 120 -12.17 -3.88 -11.06
C SER A 120 -11.44 -2.53 -11.10
N PHE A 121 -10.12 -2.60 -10.97
CA PHE A 121 -9.22 -1.46 -10.99
C PHE A 121 -8.02 -1.74 -11.89
N GLU A 122 -7.36 -0.66 -12.31
CA GLU A 122 -6.03 -0.72 -12.91
C GLU A 122 -4.99 -0.68 -11.80
N VAL A 123 -4.00 -1.57 -11.86
CA VAL A 123 -2.93 -1.68 -10.87
C VAL A 123 -1.56 -1.75 -11.54
N TYR A 124 -0.55 -1.22 -10.84
CA TYR A 124 0.84 -1.32 -11.26
C TYR A 124 1.78 -1.43 -10.04
N PRO A 125 2.91 -2.14 -10.17
CA PRO A 125 3.92 -2.23 -9.10
C PRO A 125 4.57 -0.86 -8.84
N ASN A 126 4.88 -0.58 -7.58
CA ASN A 126 5.48 0.69 -7.17
C ASN A 126 6.73 0.50 -6.33
N ARG A 127 7.82 1.18 -6.73
CA ARG A 127 9.11 1.17 -6.03
C ARG A 127 9.62 -0.26 -5.82
N ASP A 128 10.59 -0.43 -4.93
CA ASP A 128 11.13 -1.74 -4.59
C ASP A 128 10.27 -2.42 -3.52
N SER A 129 9.64 -3.55 -3.89
CA SER A 129 8.85 -4.37 -2.98
C SER A 129 9.71 -5.37 -2.17
N LEU A 130 10.89 -5.74 -2.65
CA LEU A 130 11.65 -6.87 -2.10
C LEU A 130 12.04 -6.71 -0.62
N PRO A 131 12.40 -5.51 -0.11
CA PRO A 131 12.69 -5.32 1.32
C PRO A 131 11.53 -5.69 2.24
N PHE A 132 10.28 -5.60 1.75
CA PHE A 132 9.10 -5.89 2.54
C PHE A 132 8.92 -7.38 2.84
N MET A 133 9.56 -8.28 2.09
CA MET A 133 9.54 -9.71 2.42
C MET A 133 10.15 -9.96 3.80
N ALA A 134 11.32 -9.36 4.06
CA ALA A 134 11.98 -9.44 5.36
C ALA A 134 11.18 -8.69 6.43
N GLN A 135 10.68 -7.49 6.10
CA GLN A 135 9.86 -6.69 7.03
C GLN A 135 8.61 -7.44 7.47
N TYR A 136 7.97 -8.19 6.59
CA TYR A 136 6.80 -8.99 6.89
C TYR A 136 7.12 -10.40 7.42
N HIS A 137 8.40 -10.69 7.68
CA HIS A 137 8.86 -11.98 8.20
C HIS A 137 8.50 -13.18 7.31
N PHE A 138 8.60 -13.03 5.99
CA PHE A 138 8.56 -14.18 5.09
C PHE A 138 9.68 -15.15 5.47
N ASP A 139 9.33 -16.44 5.63
CA ASP A 139 10.33 -17.47 5.87
C ASP A 139 11.23 -17.59 4.62
N PRO A 140 12.56 -17.50 4.74
CA PRO A 140 13.48 -17.63 3.61
C PRO A 140 13.35 -18.96 2.85
N ARG A 141 12.71 -19.97 3.45
CA ARG A 141 12.46 -21.29 2.83
C ARG A 141 11.19 -21.31 1.98
N TRP A 142 10.29 -20.32 2.10
CA TRP A 142 9.07 -20.27 1.31
C TRP A 142 9.36 -19.99 -0.16
N LYS A 143 8.68 -20.71 -1.05
CA LYS A 143 8.76 -20.48 -2.49
C LYS A 143 7.83 -19.33 -2.85
N VAL A 144 8.39 -18.16 -3.11
CA VAL A 144 7.58 -16.99 -3.46
C VAL A 144 7.43 -16.90 -4.98
N LYS A 145 6.23 -17.17 -5.47
CA LYS A 145 5.84 -17.09 -6.88
C LYS A 145 5.59 -15.65 -7.31
N GLU A 146 4.86 -14.90 -6.49
CA GLU A 146 4.60 -13.48 -6.71
C GLU A 146 4.76 -12.70 -5.41
N PHE A 147 5.39 -11.54 -5.48
CA PHE A 147 5.44 -10.58 -4.38
C PHE A 147 5.43 -9.17 -4.95
N VAL A 148 4.33 -8.46 -4.75
CA VAL A 148 4.16 -7.12 -5.29
C VAL A 148 3.42 -6.20 -4.31
N ARG A 149 4.01 -5.03 -4.06
CA ARG A 149 3.31 -3.86 -3.55
C ARG A 149 3.10 -2.90 -4.72
N GLY A 150 1.92 -2.34 -4.83
CA GLY A 150 1.55 -1.53 -5.98
C GLY A 150 0.47 -0.51 -5.69
N THR A 151 0.20 0.30 -6.70
CA THR A 151 -0.85 1.29 -6.65
C THR A 151 -2.06 0.87 -7.44
N LEU A 152 -3.23 1.27 -6.94
CA LEU A 152 -4.54 1.07 -7.53
C LEU A 152 -5.09 2.40 -8.07
N ARG A 153 -5.70 2.33 -9.26
CA ARG A 153 -6.36 3.43 -9.97
C ARG A 153 -7.70 2.99 -10.53
N LEU A 154 -8.60 3.95 -10.74
CA LEU A 154 -9.88 3.70 -11.41
C LEU A 154 -9.64 3.20 -12.83
N ASN A 155 -10.52 2.32 -13.33
CA ASN A 155 -10.50 1.91 -14.74
C ASN A 155 -10.64 3.14 -15.68
N GLY A 156 -9.91 3.09 -16.79
CA GLY A 156 -9.78 4.19 -17.75
C GLY A 156 -8.69 5.19 -17.36
N TRP A 157 -7.93 4.96 -16.28
CA TRP A 157 -6.82 5.83 -15.87
C TRP A 157 -5.70 5.79 -16.91
N THR A 158 -5.36 4.61 -17.41
CA THR A 158 -4.33 4.43 -18.44
C THR A 158 -4.64 5.24 -19.70
N GLU A 159 -5.90 5.23 -20.13
CA GLU A 159 -6.36 6.00 -21.28
C GLU A 159 -6.30 7.51 -20.99
N ALA A 160 -6.83 7.93 -19.84
CA ALA A 160 -6.87 9.35 -19.45
C ALA A 160 -5.47 9.96 -19.22
N TRP A 161 -4.46 9.14 -18.90
CA TRP A 161 -3.09 9.57 -18.61
C TRP A 161 -2.09 9.26 -19.73
N ALA A 162 -2.53 8.71 -20.87
CA ALA A 162 -1.63 8.32 -21.96
C ALA A 162 -0.71 9.47 -22.43
N ASP A 163 -1.27 10.66 -22.63
CA ASP A 163 -0.51 11.86 -23.02
C ASP A 163 0.44 12.31 -21.89
N VAL A 164 0.03 12.16 -20.64
CA VAL A 164 0.86 12.47 -19.46
C VAL A 164 2.08 11.55 -19.41
N PHE A 165 1.90 10.25 -19.66
CA PHE A 165 3.00 9.28 -19.70
C PHE A 165 3.98 9.58 -20.83
N ALA A 166 3.45 9.85 -22.03
CA ALA A 166 4.24 10.21 -23.20
C ALA A 166 5.07 11.49 -22.95
N GLU A 167 4.50 12.49 -22.27
CA GLU A 167 5.23 13.69 -21.90
C GLU A 167 6.31 13.40 -20.87
N ILE A 168 5.97 12.75 -19.75
CA ILE A 168 6.92 12.42 -18.66
C ILE A 168 8.12 11.62 -19.17
N GLU A 169 7.91 10.70 -20.12
CA GLU A 169 8.96 9.92 -20.76
C GLU A 169 10.08 10.77 -21.36
N THR A 170 9.75 11.95 -21.89
CA THR A 170 10.71 12.86 -22.51
C THR A 170 11.44 13.76 -21.51
N LEU A 171 10.97 13.83 -20.25
CA LEU A 171 11.47 14.78 -19.27
C LEU A 171 12.74 14.27 -18.58
N SER A 172 13.82 15.06 -18.70
CA SER A 172 15.11 14.80 -18.06
C SER A 172 15.82 16.10 -17.66
N GLY A 173 16.76 15.98 -16.72
CA GLY A 173 17.53 17.12 -16.21
C GLY A 173 16.69 18.21 -15.53
N GLU A 174 17.29 19.38 -15.36
CA GLU A 174 16.67 20.52 -14.67
C GLU A 174 15.42 21.05 -15.40
N ALA A 175 15.45 21.09 -16.73
CA ALA A 175 14.30 21.48 -17.54
C ALA A 175 13.11 20.52 -17.36
N GLY A 176 13.38 19.21 -17.27
CA GLY A 176 12.36 18.21 -16.97
C GLY A 176 11.74 18.39 -15.58
N GLU A 177 12.55 18.68 -14.56
CA GLU A 177 12.04 18.97 -13.21
C GLU A 177 11.18 20.24 -13.16
N ALA A 178 11.58 21.29 -13.88
CA ALA A 178 10.78 22.51 -14.01
C ALA A 178 9.44 22.21 -14.69
N ARG A 179 9.44 21.42 -15.77
CA ARG A 179 8.23 21.04 -16.47
C ARG A 179 7.29 20.19 -15.61
N LEU A 180 7.82 19.24 -14.82
CA LEU A 180 7.02 18.47 -13.87
C LEU A 180 6.34 19.37 -12.83
N LYS A 181 7.01 20.45 -12.42
CA LYS A 181 6.40 21.43 -11.50
C LYS A 181 5.25 22.19 -12.18
N GLU A 182 5.41 22.63 -13.43
CA GLU A 182 4.34 23.26 -14.19
C GLU A 182 3.13 22.34 -14.36
N MET A 183 3.35 21.08 -14.76
CA MET A 183 2.30 20.07 -14.85
C MET A 183 1.60 19.87 -13.51
N SER A 184 2.37 19.84 -12.42
CA SER A 184 1.82 19.73 -11.07
C SER A 184 0.91 20.91 -10.73
N ASP A 185 1.32 22.14 -11.02
CA ASP A 185 0.52 23.33 -10.73
C ASP A 185 -0.77 23.35 -11.58
N GLN A 186 -0.69 22.93 -12.85
CA GLN A 186 -1.86 22.78 -13.73
C GLN A 186 -2.83 21.71 -13.22
N PHE A 187 -2.33 20.49 -12.95
CA PHE A 187 -3.17 19.38 -12.50
C PHE A 187 -3.83 19.65 -11.15
N TRP A 188 -3.16 20.38 -10.27
CA TRP A 188 -3.77 20.84 -9.02
C TRP A 188 -4.95 21.77 -9.29
N SER A 189 -4.79 22.75 -10.20
CA SER A 189 -5.86 23.69 -10.53
C SER A 189 -7.06 23.02 -11.18
N GLU A 190 -6.85 21.97 -11.97
CA GLU A 190 -7.91 21.33 -12.77
C GLU A 190 -8.55 20.12 -12.07
N ASN A 191 -7.82 19.46 -11.17
CA ASN A 191 -8.21 18.15 -10.62
C ASN A 191 -8.02 18.06 -9.10
N ALA A 192 -8.06 19.16 -8.36
CA ALA A 192 -8.22 19.11 -6.91
C ALA A 192 -9.65 18.66 -6.53
N TYR A 193 -9.81 18.25 -5.27
CA TYR A 193 -11.15 18.01 -4.71
C TYR A 193 -11.89 19.33 -4.48
N ASP A 194 -13.18 19.34 -4.81
CA ASP A 194 -14.07 20.45 -4.46
C ASP A 194 -14.42 20.40 -2.96
N GLU A 195 -14.86 21.52 -2.40
CA GLU A 195 -15.30 21.56 -1.01
C GLU A 195 -16.48 20.60 -0.77
N GLY A 196 -16.32 19.69 0.19
CA GLY A 196 -17.33 18.68 0.53
C GLY A 196 -17.38 17.48 -0.42
N GLU A 197 -16.54 17.42 -1.44
CA GLU A 197 -16.45 16.25 -2.32
C GLU A 197 -15.72 15.09 -1.61
N PRO A 198 -16.31 13.88 -1.60
CA PRO A 198 -15.70 12.75 -0.92
C PRO A 198 -14.55 12.14 -1.73
N ASP A 199 -13.42 11.92 -1.07
CA ASP A 199 -12.39 10.97 -1.53
C ASP A 199 -12.80 9.52 -1.23
N ARG A 200 -12.03 8.57 -1.75
CA ARG A 200 -12.16 7.15 -1.47
C ARG A 200 -10.78 6.50 -1.36
N VAL A 201 -10.65 5.59 -0.40
CA VAL A 201 -9.46 4.75 -0.23
C VAL A 201 -9.88 3.30 -0.39
N VAL A 202 -9.23 2.60 -1.32
CA VAL A 202 -9.31 1.14 -1.43
C VAL A 202 -7.94 0.56 -1.14
N LEU A 203 -7.88 -0.42 -0.22
CA LEU A 203 -6.67 -1.16 0.11
C LEU A 203 -6.99 -2.65 0.12
N CYS A 204 -6.22 -3.42 -0.63
CA CYS A 204 -6.30 -4.87 -0.68
C CYS A 204 -4.94 -5.48 -0.38
N VAL A 205 -4.86 -6.34 0.62
CA VAL A 205 -3.67 -7.16 0.89
C VAL A 205 -4.08 -8.62 0.81
N SER A 206 -3.47 -9.37 -0.09
CA SER A 206 -3.83 -10.74 -0.43
C SER A 206 -2.61 -11.63 -0.26
N LEU A 207 -2.81 -12.78 0.39
CA LEU A 207 -1.84 -13.86 0.43
C LEU A 207 -2.54 -15.13 -0.08
N LYS A 208 -1.85 -15.84 -0.98
CA LYS A 208 -2.30 -17.10 -1.57
C LYS A 208 -1.17 -18.11 -1.45
N ALA A 209 -1.50 -19.33 -1.06
CA ALA A 209 -0.61 -20.48 -1.08
C ALA A 209 -1.19 -21.55 -2.02
N GLU A 210 -0.35 -22.05 -2.93
CA GLU A 210 -0.69 -23.09 -3.88
C GLU A 210 0.20 -24.32 -3.66
N HIS A 211 -0.40 -25.51 -3.58
CA HIS A 211 0.32 -26.78 -3.63
C HIS A 211 0.16 -27.37 -5.02
N GLY A 212 1.17 -27.22 -5.89
CA GLY A 212 1.00 -27.48 -7.32
C GLY A 212 0.03 -26.49 -7.94
N GLU A 213 -1.08 -26.98 -8.49
CA GLU A 213 -2.16 -26.15 -9.07
C GLU A 213 -3.32 -25.90 -8.08
N GLU A 214 -3.34 -26.59 -6.94
CA GLU A 214 -4.40 -26.48 -5.95
C GLU A 214 -4.18 -25.28 -5.02
N THR A 215 -5.21 -24.46 -4.84
CA THR A 215 -5.18 -23.38 -3.85
C THR A 215 -5.53 -23.94 -2.47
N VAL A 216 -4.53 -24.03 -1.59
CA VAL A 216 -4.67 -24.60 -0.24
C VAL A 216 -4.94 -23.55 0.84
N TRP A 217 -4.62 -22.29 0.55
CA TRP A 217 -4.92 -21.16 1.42
C TRP A 217 -5.02 -19.89 0.57
N HIS A 218 -6.08 -19.11 0.72
CA HIS A 218 -6.19 -17.84 0.01
C HIS A 218 -7.11 -16.88 0.75
N LYS A 219 -6.53 -15.82 1.29
CA LYS A 219 -7.28 -14.77 1.97
C LYS A 219 -6.87 -13.39 1.51
N THR A 220 -7.83 -12.47 1.53
CA THR A 220 -7.60 -11.06 1.20
C THR A 220 -8.22 -10.18 2.26
N TYR A 221 -7.38 -9.39 2.91
CA TYR A 221 -7.84 -8.23 3.66
C TYR A 221 -8.27 -7.16 2.65
N VAL A 222 -9.50 -6.67 2.76
CA VAL A 222 -10.05 -5.65 1.88
C VAL A 222 -10.65 -4.52 2.71
N MET A 223 -10.28 -3.28 2.37
CA MET A 223 -10.77 -2.06 2.98
C MET A 223 -11.33 -1.12 1.92
N ASP A 224 -12.52 -0.58 2.16
CA ASP A 224 -13.11 0.52 1.39
C ASP A 224 -13.60 1.60 2.35
N ALA A 225 -13.08 2.79 2.17
CA ALA A 225 -13.44 3.95 2.96
C ALA A 225 -13.65 5.16 2.05
N TRP A 226 -14.56 6.05 2.41
CA TRP A 226 -14.76 7.32 1.72
C TRP A 226 -14.95 8.47 2.70
N GLY A 227 -14.72 9.68 2.18
CA GLY A 227 -14.94 10.92 2.90
C GLY A 227 -16.40 11.04 3.36
N ASP A 228 -16.57 11.56 4.56
CA ASP A 228 -17.88 11.84 5.17
C ASP A 228 -17.96 13.31 5.59
N ALA A 229 -19.04 13.67 6.29
CA ALA A 229 -19.28 15.04 6.74
C ALA A 229 -18.22 15.56 7.73
N GLN A 230 -17.37 14.70 8.29
CA GLN A 230 -16.39 15.04 9.32
C GLN A 230 -14.98 15.12 8.74
N SER A 231 -14.63 14.21 7.83
CA SER A 231 -13.27 14.11 7.28
C SER A 231 -13.21 13.32 5.97
N THR A 232 -12.18 13.59 5.17
CA THR A 232 -11.77 12.70 4.07
C THR A 232 -11.29 11.35 4.61
N ALA A 233 -11.51 10.26 3.87
CA ALA A 233 -10.99 8.94 4.21
C ALA A 233 -9.47 8.95 4.34
N MET A 234 -8.75 9.62 3.44
CA MET A 234 -7.29 9.71 3.47
C MET A 234 -6.79 10.34 4.78
N ALA A 235 -7.32 11.50 5.18
CA ALA A 235 -6.90 12.15 6.42
C ALA A 235 -7.15 11.27 7.64
N ARG A 236 -8.30 10.61 7.73
CA ARG A 236 -8.66 9.72 8.83
C ARG A 236 -7.73 8.50 8.90
N LEU A 237 -7.55 7.80 7.78
CA LEU A 237 -6.76 6.58 7.71
C LEU A 237 -5.24 6.81 7.80
N VAL A 238 -4.77 8.04 7.56
CA VAL A 238 -3.37 8.40 7.80
C VAL A 238 -3.15 8.85 9.25
N SER A 239 -4.04 9.68 9.79
CA SER A 239 -3.78 10.39 11.06
C SER A 239 -4.11 9.56 12.29
N TYR A 240 -5.18 8.76 12.27
CA TYR A 240 -5.56 7.95 13.42
C TYR A 240 -4.52 6.85 13.73
N PRO A 241 -3.99 6.10 12.75
CA PRO A 241 -2.91 5.14 13.02
C PRO A 241 -1.65 5.78 13.63
N VAL A 242 -1.32 7.03 13.28
CA VAL A 242 -0.26 7.80 13.95
C VAL A 242 -0.60 8.01 15.43
N SER A 243 -1.85 8.34 15.77
CA SER A 243 -2.27 8.47 17.17
C SER A 243 -2.16 7.14 17.93
N TYR A 244 -2.44 6.01 17.28
CA TYR A 244 -2.29 4.68 17.90
C TYR A 244 -0.83 4.37 18.20
N ALA A 245 0.09 4.75 17.31
CA ALA A 245 1.52 4.64 17.55
C ALA A 245 1.97 5.45 18.77
N ILE A 246 1.47 6.70 18.90
CA ILE A 246 1.76 7.55 20.06
C ILE A 246 1.27 6.88 21.35
N HIS A 247 0.03 6.37 21.36
CA HIS A 247 -0.50 5.67 22.53
C HIS A 247 0.28 4.39 22.87
N ALA A 248 0.70 3.62 21.87
CA ALA A 248 1.49 2.41 22.07
C ALA A 248 2.89 2.72 22.65
N VAL A 249 3.55 3.79 22.20
CA VAL A 249 4.81 4.26 22.80
C VAL A 249 4.60 4.71 24.25
N LEU A 250 3.59 5.53 24.52
CA LEU A 250 3.27 5.98 25.88
C LEU A 250 2.87 4.82 26.82
N GLY A 251 2.26 3.79 26.27
CA GLY A 251 1.88 2.56 26.98
C GLY A 251 3.02 1.56 27.15
N GLY A 252 4.22 1.83 26.64
CA GLY A 252 5.37 0.91 26.70
C GLY A 252 5.22 -0.35 25.85
N GLN A 253 4.39 -0.31 24.80
CA GLN A 253 4.14 -1.42 23.89
C GLN A 253 5.06 -1.39 22.66
N ILE A 254 5.78 -0.28 22.44
CA ILE A 254 6.83 -0.14 21.42
C ILE A 254 8.12 0.22 22.15
N ASP A 255 9.13 -0.63 21.98
CA ASP A 255 10.44 -0.47 22.60
C ASP A 255 11.25 0.70 22.01
N ALA A 256 12.38 1.01 22.63
CA ALA A 256 13.35 1.95 22.07
C ALA A 256 14.00 1.38 20.78
N GLY A 257 14.22 2.24 19.80
CA GLY A 257 14.70 1.86 18.48
C GLY A 257 13.95 2.53 17.33
N VAL A 258 14.19 2.04 16.11
CA VAL A 258 13.48 2.50 14.90
C VAL A 258 12.46 1.44 14.51
N HIS A 259 11.19 1.85 14.40
CA HIS A 259 10.06 0.94 14.21
C HIS A 259 9.20 1.35 13.01
N ALA A 260 8.70 0.36 12.28
CA ALA A 260 7.56 0.52 11.40
C ALA A 260 6.25 0.29 12.18
N ALA A 261 5.11 0.15 11.48
CA ALA A 261 3.91 -0.40 12.10
C ALA A 261 4.20 -1.70 12.86
N PRO A 262 3.55 -1.94 14.01
CA PRO A 262 3.84 -3.08 14.86
C PRO A 262 3.48 -4.41 14.17
N SER A 263 4.28 -5.44 14.45
CA SER A 263 4.03 -6.81 14.01
C SER A 263 3.52 -7.74 15.13
N ALA A 264 3.47 -7.26 16.37
CA ALA A 264 2.97 -8.03 17.51
C ALA A 264 1.46 -8.28 17.36
N ALA A 265 1.04 -9.54 17.50
CA ALA A 265 -0.32 -9.96 17.13
C ALA A 265 -1.44 -9.23 17.90
N ASP A 266 -1.21 -8.91 19.18
CA ASP A 266 -2.13 -8.16 20.02
C ASP A 266 -2.29 -6.71 19.56
N LEU A 267 -1.17 -6.04 19.24
CA LEU A 267 -1.18 -4.68 18.67
C LEU A 267 -1.81 -4.64 17.29
N VAL A 268 -1.43 -5.59 16.41
CA VAL A 268 -2.00 -5.71 15.06
C VAL A 268 -3.52 -5.88 15.14
N SER A 269 -4.00 -6.82 15.96
CA SER A 269 -5.44 -7.05 16.13
C SER A 269 -6.16 -5.85 16.74
N GLY A 270 -5.56 -5.20 17.74
CA GLY A 270 -6.13 -4.02 18.38
C GLY A 270 -6.28 -2.85 17.39
N TRP A 271 -5.21 -2.54 16.65
CA TRP A 271 -5.21 -1.44 15.69
C TRP A 271 -6.16 -1.73 14.52
N LEU A 272 -6.17 -2.95 13.96
CA LEU A 272 -7.12 -3.30 12.91
C LEU A 272 -8.57 -3.21 13.37
N GLY A 273 -8.86 -3.58 14.63
CA GLY A 273 -10.18 -3.42 15.23
C GLY A 273 -10.60 -1.95 15.40
N ASP A 274 -9.66 -1.05 15.66
CA ASP A 274 -9.93 0.39 15.70
C ASP A 274 -10.06 1.00 14.29
N ILE A 275 -9.21 0.57 13.35
CA ILE A 275 -9.29 0.96 11.92
C ILE A 275 -10.62 0.53 11.30
N GLN A 276 -11.17 -0.61 11.70
CA GLN A 276 -12.49 -1.07 11.25
C GLN A 276 -13.59 -0.03 11.50
N LYS A 277 -13.48 0.76 12.57
CA LYS A 277 -14.44 1.83 12.92
C LYS A 277 -14.25 3.08 12.05
N LEU A 278 -13.13 3.19 11.35
CA LEU A 278 -12.78 4.31 10.47
C LEU A 278 -13.12 4.04 9.00
N ALA A 279 -13.32 2.79 8.60
CA ALA A 279 -13.68 2.43 7.24
C ALA A 279 -15.17 2.09 7.15
N GLN A 280 -15.79 2.31 6.00
CA GLN A 280 -17.15 1.83 5.77
C GLN A 280 -17.17 0.31 5.55
N HIS A 281 -16.07 -0.24 5.07
CA HIS A 281 -15.87 -1.68 4.94
C HIS A 281 -14.43 -2.06 5.28
N LEU A 282 -14.28 -3.08 6.11
CA LEU A 282 -13.00 -3.73 6.39
C LEU A 282 -13.28 -5.19 6.77
N GLU A 283 -12.80 -6.14 5.96
CA GLU A 283 -12.98 -7.56 6.23
C GLU A 283 -11.83 -8.42 5.68
N VAL A 284 -11.81 -9.69 6.09
CA VAL A 284 -10.96 -10.73 5.49
C VAL A 284 -11.86 -11.65 4.67
N VAL A 285 -11.68 -11.65 3.35
CA VAL A 285 -12.36 -12.57 2.43
C VAL A 285 -11.54 -13.85 2.31
N ASP A 286 -12.15 -14.99 2.65
CA ASP A 286 -11.57 -16.33 2.45
C ASP A 286 -12.07 -16.92 1.13
N HIS A 287 -11.15 -17.10 0.18
CA HIS A 287 -11.46 -17.56 -1.18
C HIS A 287 -11.50 -19.09 -1.30
N THR A 288 -11.16 -19.82 -0.24
CA THR A 288 -11.17 -21.30 -0.23
C THR A 288 -12.51 -21.90 0.17
N ARG A 289 -13.45 -21.07 0.66
CA ARG A 289 -14.75 -21.50 1.20
C ARG A 289 -15.94 -21.29 0.25
N ALA A 290 -15.68 -21.21 -1.06
CA ALA A 290 -16.71 -21.03 -2.08
C ALA A 290 -17.58 -22.28 -2.29
#